data_AF-A0A964QNC9-F1
#
_entry.id   AF-A0A964QNC9-F1
#
_cell.length_a   1.000
_cell.length_b   1.000
_cell.length_c   1.000
_cell.angle_alpha   90.00
_cell.angle_beta   90.00
_cell.angle_gamma   90.00
#
_symmetry.space_group_name_H-M   'P 1'
#
loop_
_entity.id
_entity.type
_entity.pdbx_description
1 polymer ?
#
loop_
_entity_poly.entity_id
_entity_poly.type
_entity_poly.pdbx_seq_one_letter_code
_entity_poly.pdbx_strand_id
1 'polypeptide(L)'
;MQKAFKIEVTLTGELAELYQQLLEEFADKSQIPLSEMNRTLLQTGVIHHLTMLQGVGLIGGDEATGQQALIDALSRDTLMWDLVQLARKYWKNKGGGLVDLKA
;
A
#
# COMPACT_ATOMS: atom_id res chain seq x y z
N MET A 1 -12.65 8.35 -18.81
CA MET A 1 -12.56 6.87 -18.87
C MET A 1 -12.44 6.32 -17.47
N GLN A 2 -13.22 5.30 -17.12
CA GLN A 2 -13.02 4.55 -15.88
C GLN A 2 -11.80 3.64 -16.09
N LYS A 3 -10.76 3.80 -15.26
CA LYS A 3 -9.58 2.95 -15.31
C LYS A 3 -9.90 1.62 -14.61
N ALA A 4 -9.74 0.50 -15.30
CA ALA A 4 -9.96 -0.84 -14.76
C ALA A 4 -8.75 -1.73 -15.09
N PHE A 5 -8.24 -2.45 -14.09
CA PHE A 5 -7.08 -3.33 -14.20
C PHE A 5 -7.41 -4.70 -13.60
N LYS A 6 -6.91 -5.76 -14.25
CA LYS A 6 -6.88 -7.13 -13.70
C LYS A 6 -5.42 -7.50 -13.45
N ILE A 7 -5.13 -8.03 -12.27
CA ILE A 7 -3.78 -8.42 -11.85
C ILE A 7 -3.80 -9.91 -11.51
N GLU A 8 -2.87 -10.66 -12.10
CA GLU A 8 -2.64 -12.08 -11.82
C GLU A 8 -1.18 -12.25 -11.42
N VAL A 9 -0.94 -12.93 -10.29
CA VAL A 9 0.40 -13.13 -9.72
C VAL A 9 0.48 -14.54 -9.14
N THR A 10 1.61 -15.20 -9.38
CA THR A 10 1.95 -16.47 -8.72
C THR A 10 2.90 -16.19 -7.56
N LEU A 11 2.49 -16.55 -6.35
CA LEU A 11 3.34 -16.48 -5.15
C LEU A 11 4.11 -17.80 -4.98
N THR A 12 5.39 -17.71 -4.66
CA THR A 12 6.26 -18.88 -4.41
C THR A 12 7.17 -18.63 -3.20
N GLY A 13 7.72 -19.70 -2.64
CA GLY A 13 8.66 -19.64 -1.51
C GLY A 13 8.05 -18.99 -0.26
N GLU A 14 8.87 -18.24 0.49
CA GLU A 14 8.51 -17.61 1.76
C GLU A 14 7.30 -16.67 1.66
N LEU A 15 7.12 -15.98 0.52
CA LEU A 15 5.96 -15.11 0.32
C LEU A 15 4.66 -15.91 0.20
N ALA A 16 4.70 -17.10 -0.40
CA ALA A 16 3.55 -18.00 -0.43
C ALA A 16 3.20 -18.50 0.98
N GLU A 17 4.20 -18.78 1.81
CA GLU A 17 4.01 -19.20 3.21
C GLU A 17 3.37 -18.09 4.06
N LEU A 18 3.87 -16.85 3.96
CA LEU A 18 3.30 -15.71 4.66
C LEU A 18 1.86 -15.43 4.22
N TYR A 19 1.57 -15.55 2.92
CA TYR A 19 0.22 -15.37 2.41
C TYR A 19 -0.72 -16.49 2.88
N GLN A 20 -0.23 -17.74 2.96
CA GLN A 20 -0.99 -18.86 3.50
C GLN A 20 -1.37 -18.64 4.98
N GLN A 21 -0.44 -18.17 5.82
CA GLN A 21 -0.73 -17.83 7.22
C GLN A 21 -1.81 -16.74 7.32
N LEU A 22 -1.75 -15.74 6.44
CA LEU A 22 -2.78 -14.70 6.40
C LEU A 22 -4.16 -15.26 6.03
N LEU A 23 -4.23 -16.19 5.07
CA LEU A 23 -5.48 -16.85 4.69
C LEU A 23 -6.10 -17.61 5.85
N GLU A 24 -5.29 -18.35 6.61
CA GLU A 24 -5.74 -19.13 7.76
C GLU A 24 -6.33 -18.22 8.85
N GLU A 25 -5.62 -17.13 9.18
CA GLU A 25 -6.09 -16.13 10.15
C GLU A 25 -7.40 -15.45 9.71
N PHE A 26 -7.54 -15.16 8.41
CA PHE A 26 -8.76 -14.55 7.88
C PHE A 26 -9.93 -15.53 7.84
N ALA A 27 -9.70 -16.78 7.45
CA ALA A 27 -10.74 -17.80 7.38
C ALA A 27 -11.33 -18.11 8.76
N ASP A 28 -10.52 -18.05 9.82
CA ASP A 28 -10.95 -18.26 11.20
C ASP A 28 -11.73 -17.06 11.76
N LYS A 29 -11.30 -15.83 11.43
CA LYS A 29 -11.77 -14.61 12.12
C LYS A 29 -12.70 -13.73 11.30
N SER A 30 -12.95 -14.06 10.04
CA SER A 30 -13.66 -13.19 9.11
C SER A 30 -14.57 -13.97 8.16
N GLN A 31 -15.63 -13.29 7.69
CA GLN A 31 -16.51 -13.76 6.62
C GLN A 31 -16.26 -12.99 5.31
N ILE A 32 -15.19 -12.19 5.26
CA ILE A 32 -14.84 -11.38 4.09
C ILE A 32 -14.40 -12.30 2.94
N PRO A 33 -14.95 -12.13 1.72
CA PRO A 33 -14.50 -12.89 0.55
C PRO A 33 -13.01 -12.70 0.26
N LEU A 34 -12.35 -13.77 -0.20
CA LEU A 34 -10.92 -13.74 -0.55
C LEU A 34 -10.57 -12.61 -1.55
N SER A 35 -11.47 -12.35 -2.50
CA SER A 35 -11.30 -11.27 -3.48
C SER A 35 -11.23 -9.88 -2.84
N GLU A 36 -11.98 -9.67 -1.76
CA GLU A 36 -12.02 -8.41 -1.02
C GLU A 36 -10.81 -8.26 -0.09
N MET A 37 -10.36 -9.35 0.54
CA MET A 37 -9.10 -9.38 1.28
C MET A 37 -7.92 -9.02 0.35
N ASN A 38 -7.85 -9.65 -0.84
CA ASN A 38 -6.81 -9.38 -1.82
C ASN A 38 -6.85 -7.96 -2.39
N ARG A 39 -8.06 -7.44 -2.64
CA ARG A 39 -8.24 -6.04 -3.04
C ARG A 39 -7.70 -5.10 -1.96
N THR A 40 -8.00 -5.39 -0.69
CA THR A 40 -7.54 -4.59 0.45
C THR A 40 -6.02 -4.64 0.60
N LEU A 41 -5.42 -5.84 0.55
CA LEU A 41 -3.96 -6.00 0.56
C LEU A 41 -3.29 -5.19 -0.55
N LEU A 42 -3.78 -5.30 -1.79
CA LEU A 42 -3.25 -4.55 -2.91
C LEU A 42 -3.39 -3.03 -2.70
N GLN A 43 -4.58 -2.57 -2.31
CA GLN A 43 -4.84 -1.15 -2.06
C GLN A 43 -3.88 -0.58 -1.02
N THR A 44 -3.65 -1.32 0.06
CA THR A 44 -2.77 -0.90 1.16
C THR A 44 -1.31 -0.87 0.74
N GLY A 45 -0.86 -1.89 -0.01
CA GLY A 45 0.49 -1.91 -0.60
C GLY A 45 0.72 -0.74 -1.55
N VAL A 46 -0.25 -0.43 -2.43
CA VAL A 46 -0.17 0.71 -3.35
C VAL A 46 -0.08 2.03 -2.58
N ILE A 47 -0.99 2.27 -1.63
CA ILE A 47 -0.99 3.51 -0.82
C ILE A 47 0.33 3.65 -0.06
N HIS A 48 0.81 2.57 0.56
CA HIS A 48 2.08 2.56 1.28
C HIS A 48 3.26 2.96 0.38
N HIS A 49 3.40 2.31 -0.77
CA HIS A 49 4.50 2.58 -1.70
C HIS A 49 4.45 4.02 -2.23
N LEU A 50 3.28 4.50 -2.63
CA LEU A 50 3.15 5.87 -3.12
C LEU A 50 3.48 6.90 -2.03
N THR A 51 3.03 6.66 -0.80
CA THR A 51 3.38 7.50 0.36
C THR A 51 4.89 7.50 0.64
N MET A 52 5.53 6.33 0.53
CA MET A 52 6.98 6.19 0.71
C MET A 52 7.74 6.96 -0.38
N LEU A 53 7.37 6.79 -1.66
CA LEU A 53 7.99 7.48 -2.79
C LEU A 53 7.87 9.02 -2.68
N GLN A 54 6.72 9.52 -2.24
CA GLN A 54 6.53 10.94 -1.92
C GLN A 54 7.42 11.38 -0.76
N GLY A 55 7.47 10.59 0.33
CA GLY A 55 8.27 10.90 1.52
C GLY A 55 9.78 10.98 1.25
N VAL A 56 10.29 10.21 0.29
CA VAL A 56 11.70 10.27 -0.15
C VAL A 56 11.95 11.27 -1.29
N GLY A 57 10.93 12.02 -1.71
CA GLY A 57 11.05 13.06 -2.74
C GLY A 57 11.15 12.54 -4.17
N LEU A 58 10.84 11.27 -4.43
CA LEU A 58 10.81 10.70 -5.78
C LEU A 58 9.57 11.11 -6.58
N ILE A 59 8.53 11.61 -5.89
CA ILE A 59 7.33 12.19 -6.50
C ILE A 59 7.15 13.60 -5.91
N GLY A 60 7.11 14.61 -6.77
CA GLY A 60 7.01 16.02 -6.37
C GLY A 60 6.08 16.84 -7.28
N GLY A 61 5.87 18.10 -6.92
CA GLY A 61 5.05 19.04 -7.71
C GLY A 61 3.57 18.67 -7.79
N ASP A 62 2.94 18.96 -8.92
CA ASP A 62 1.50 18.77 -9.14
C ASP A 62 1.08 17.29 -9.10
N GLU A 63 1.98 16.37 -9.49
CA GLU A 63 1.74 14.92 -9.42
C GLU A 63 1.57 14.44 -7.97
N ALA A 64 2.33 14.99 -7.03
CA ALA A 64 2.20 14.66 -5.61
C ALA A 64 0.83 15.09 -5.06
N THR A 65 0.32 16.25 -5.49
CA THR A 65 -0.97 16.79 -5.03
C THR A 65 -2.15 15.97 -5.54
N GLY A 66 -2.16 15.62 -6.83
CA GLY A 66 -3.21 14.78 -7.41
C GLY A 66 -3.23 13.36 -6.81
N GLN A 67 -2.05 12.80 -6.56
CA GLN A 67 -1.91 11.48 -5.93
C GLN A 67 -2.34 11.49 -4.46
N GLN A 68 -2.00 12.55 -3.72
CA GLN A 68 -2.40 12.73 -2.33
C GLN A 68 -3.92 12.76 -2.17
N ALA A 69 -4.64 13.46 -3.07
CA ALA A 69 -6.10 13.47 -3.06
C ALA A 69 -6.72 12.08 -3.30
N LEU A 70 -6.15 11.28 -4.20
CA LEU A 70 -6.59 9.90 -4.45
C LEU A 70 -6.32 8.99 -3.25
N ILE A 71 -5.15 9.12 -2.62
CA ILE A 71 -4.82 8.37 -1.40
C ILE A 71 -5.80 8.74 -0.28
N ASP A 72 -6.06 10.02 -0.06
CA ASP A 72 -6.96 10.46 1.01
C ASP A 72 -8.41 10.03 0.76
N ALA A 73 -8.86 9.95 -0.50
CA ALA A 73 -10.17 9.40 -0.84
C ALA A 73 -10.25 7.88 -0.54
N LEU A 74 -9.25 7.11 -0.96
CA LEU A 74 -9.23 5.65 -0.76
C LEU A 74 -8.99 5.23 0.71
N SER A 75 -8.25 6.05 1.48
CA SER A 75 -7.88 5.74 2.86
C SER A 75 -8.98 6.07 3.88
N ARG A 76 -9.99 6.87 3.51
CA ARG A 76 -11.14 7.18 4.38
C ARG A 76 -12.11 6.01 4.54
N ASP A 77 -12.20 5.17 3.50
CA ASP A 77 -13.15 4.06 3.44
C ASP A 77 -12.57 2.74 3.98
N THR A 78 -11.32 2.75 4.43
CA THR A 78 -10.65 1.59 5.04
C THR A 78 -10.11 1.95 6.41
N LEU A 79 -10.12 1.01 7.37
CA LEU A 79 -9.52 1.09 8.73
C LEU A 79 -8.01 1.45 8.76
N MET A 80 -7.44 1.84 7.62
CA MET A 80 -6.03 2.08 7.34
C MET A 80 -5.59 3.52 7.54
N TRP A 81 -6.50 4.45 7.85
CA TRP A 81 -6.14 5.87 8.04
C TRP A 81 -5.03 6.06 9.08
N ASP A 82 -5.08 5.36 10.21
CA ASP A 82 -4.06 5.48 11.26
C ASP A 82 -2.70 4.91 10.84
N LEU A 83 -2.69 3.80 10.08
CA LEU A 83 -1.47 3.21 9.51
C LEU A 83 -0.84 4.11 8.44
N VAL A 84 -1.67 4.75 7.60
CA VAL A 84 -1.22 5.73 6.60
C VAL A 84 -0.59 6.95 7.28
N GLN A 85 -1.20 7.46 8.36
CA GLN A 85 -0.64 8.59 9.12
C GLN A 85 0.68 8.22 9.80
N LEU A 86 0.78 7.02 10.36
CA LEU A 86 2.02 6.51 10.97
C LEU A 86 3.15 6.39 9.92
N ALA A 87 2.84 5.83 8.75
CA ALA A 87 3.79 5.71 7.64
C ALA A 87 4.25 7.09 7.14
N ARG A 88 3.33 8.04 6.94
CA ARG A 88 3.65 9.43 6.55
C ARG A 88 4.63 10.07 7.54
N LYS A 89 4.35 9.94 8.85
CA LYS A 89 5.22 10.48 9.92
C LYS A 89 6.61 9.84 9.89
N TYR A 90 6.68 8.52 9.72
CA TYR A 90 7.94 7.80 9.66
C TYR A 90 8.80 8.25 8.48
N TRP A 91 8.24 8.26 7.26
CA TRP A 91 8.99 8.60 6.05
C TRP A 91 9.36 10.09 5.98
N LYS A 92 8.48 10.99 6.42
CA LYS A 92 8.77 12.43 6.52
C LYS A 92 9.97 12.71 7.44
N ASN A 93 10.13 11.94 8.52
CA ASN A 93 11.25 12.08 9.45
C ASN A 93 12.54 11.38 8.96
N LYS A 94 12.45 10.53 7.93
CA LYS A 94 13.58 9.87 7.26
C LYS A 94 14.05 10.59 5.99
N GLY A 95 13.26 11.55 5.49
CA GLY A 95 13.53 12.35 4.29
C GLY A 95 14.67 13.37 4.46
N GLY A 96 15.88 12.88 4.75
CA GLY A 96 17.10 13.67 4.85
C GLY A 96 18.37 12.94 4.38
N GLY A 97 18.25 11.83 3.64
CA GLY A 97 19.40 11.11 3.10
C GLY A 97 19.10 10.58 1.71
N LEU A 98 19.88 11.02 0.72
CA LEU A 98 19.94 10.44 -0.61
C LEU A 98 20.10 8.91 -0.48
N VAL A 99 19.11 8.16 -0.92
CA VAL A 99 19.27 6.73 -1.15
C VAL A 99 20.11 6.59 -2.42
N ASP A 100 21.39 6.23 -2.26
CA ASP A 100 22.25 5.88 -3.38
C ASP A 100 21.83 4.50 -3.91
N LEU A 101 21.21 4.49 -5.09
CA LEU A 101 20.72 3.28 -5.77
C LEU A 101 21.82 2.58 -6.59
N LYS A 102 23.10 2.82 -6.28
CA LYS A 102 24.26 2.18 -6.94
C LYS A 102 25.23 1.47 -6.00
N ALA A 103 24.80 1.06 -4.81
CA ALA A 103 25.59 0.18 -3.92
C ALA A 103 25.33 -1.31 -4.18
#